data_AF-A0A392S453-F1
#
_entry.id   AF-A0A392S453-F1
#
_cell.length_a   1.000
_cell.length_b   1.000
_cell.length_c   1.000
_cell.angle_alpha   90.00
_cell.angle_beta   90.00
_cell.angle_gamma   90.00
#
_symmetry.space_group_name_H-M   'P 1'
#
loop_
_entity.id
_entity.type
_entity.pdbx_description
1 polymer ?
#
loop_
_entity_poly.entity_id
_entity_poly.type
_entity_poly.pdbx_seq_one_letter_code
_entity_poly.pdbx_strand_id
1 'polypeptide(L)'
;MSFPTLWRKWIRECVGTATASVLVNGSPTDEFPMERGLRQGDPLSPFLFLLAAEGLNVMMRAMVESNMFTGYSIGSTNPSVVTHLQFADDTLLMGVKSWAN
;
A
#
# COMPACT_ATOMS: atom_id res chain seq x y z
N MET A 1 -16.33 10.36 -12.30
CA MET A 1 -16.18 8.99 -12.84
C MET A 1 -15.92 8.07 -11.66
N SER A 2 -16.84 7.16 -11.35
CA SER A 2 -16.69 6.21 -10.24
C SER A 2 -16.29 4.83 -10.77
N PHE A 3 -15.75 3.97 -9.91
CA PHE A 3 -15.51 2.57 -10.23
C PHE A 3 -16.83 1.81 -10.32
N PRO A 4 -17.20 1.24 -11.49
CA PRO A 4 -18.45 0.51 -11.64
C PRO A 4 -18.57 -0.67 -10.66
N THR A 5 -19.80 -1.00 -10.26
CA THR A 5 -20.06 -2.11 -9.32
C THR A 5 -19.49 -3.44 -9.80
N LEU A 6 -19.58 -3.72 -11.10
CA LEU A 6 -19.01 -4.94 -11.69
C LEU A 6 -17.48 -4.98 -11.53
N TRP A 7 -16.79 -3.88 -11.82
CA TRP A 7 -15.35 -3.79 -11.65
C TRP A 7 -14.93 -4.02 -10.20
N ARG A 8 -15.64 -3.39 -9.24
CA ARG A 8 -15.37 -3.59 -7.80
C ARG A 8 -15.60 -5.04 -7.36
N LYS A 9 -16.57 -5.75 -7.94
CA LYS A 9 -16.77 -7.18 -7.71
C LYS A 9 -15.59 -7.99 -8.23
N TRP A 10 -15.11 -7.74 -9.45
CA TRP A 10 -13.93 -8.44 -9.98
C TRP A 10 -12.69 -8.25 -9.12
N ILE A 11 -12.39 -7.01 -8.69
CA ILE A 11 -11.27 -6.78 -7.77
C ILE A 11 -11.45 -7.56 -6.47
N ARG A 12 -12.67 -7.59 -5.91
CA ARG A 12 -12.97 -8.36 -4.69
C ARG A 12 -12.73 -9.85 -4.89
N GLU A 13 -13.15 -10.42 -6.02
CA GLU A 13 -12.88 -11.83 -6.33
C GLU A 13 -11.38 -12.10 -6.42
N CYS A 14 -10.61 -11.26 -7.13
CA CYS A 14 -9.16 -11.41 -7.26
C CYS A 14 -8.42 -11.40 -5.91
N VAL A 15 -8.84 -10.56 -4.95
CA VAL A 15 -8.18 -10.47 -3.63
C VAL A 15 -8.75 -11.41 -2.58
N GLY A 16 -9.98 -11.90 -2.76
CA GLY A 16 -10.72 -12.63 -1.73
C GLY A 16 -10.80 -14.15 -1.94
N THR A 17 -10.47 -14.65 -3.13
CA THR A 17 -10.63 -16.08 -3.48
C THR A 17 -9.31 -16.81 -3.74
N ALA A 18 -8.18 -16.16 -3.46
CA ALA A 18 -6.87 -16.76 -3.68
C ALA A 18 -6.67 -17.99 -2.78
N THR A 19 -6.29 -19.12 -3.37
CA THR A 19 -5.84 -20.34 -2.69
C THR A 19 -4.37 -20.62 -3.03
N ALA A 20 -3.71 -21.38 -2.17
CA ALA A 20 -2.34 -21.84 -2.37
C ALA A 20 -2.18 -23.29 -1.90
N SER A 21 -1.18 -23.98 -2.44
CA SER A 21 -0.65 -25.25 -1.93
C SER A 21 0.87 -25.12 -1.78
N VAL A 22 1.44 -25.91 -0.88
CA VAL A 22 2.90 -25.95 -0.67
C VAL A 22 3.44 -27.25 -1.25
N LEU A 23 4.55 -27.18 -1.97
CA LEU A 23 5.25 -28.38 -2.43
C LEU A 23 6.14 -28.92 -1.30
N VAL A 24 5.86 -30.13 -0.83
CA VAL A 24 6.69 -30.87 0.14
C VAL A 24 7.34 -32.03 -0.58
N ASN A 25 8.67 -32.01 -0.69
CA ASN A 25 9.45 -32.98 -1.48
C ASN A 25 8.98 -33.12 -2.94
N GLY A 26 8.52 -32.02 -3.54
CA GLY A 26 8.02 -31.99 -4.91
C GLY A 26 6.56 -32.42 -5.08
N SER A 27 5.89 -32.87 -4.02
CA SER A 27 4.46 -33.20 -4.04
C SER A 27 3.63 -32.07 -3.41
N PRO A 28 2.52 -31.63 -4.03
CA PRO A 28 1.67 -30.59 -3.46
C PRO A 28 0.90 -31.10 -2.24
N THR A 29 0.72 -30.23 -1.25
CA THR A 29 -0.28 -30.40 -0.18
C THR A 29 -1.68 -30.12 -0.72
N ASP A 30 -2.69 -30.36 0.13
CA ASP A 30 -4.03 -29.83 -0.09
C ASP A 30 -3.98 -28.29 -0.21
N GLU A 31 -4.92 -27.74 -0.99
CA GLU A 31 -5.08 -26.30 -1.11
C GLU A 31 -5.68 -25.70 0.16
N PHE A 32 -5.25 -24.49 0.49
CA PHE A 32 -5.78 -23.68 1.58
C PHE A 32 -6.02 -22.24 1.11
N PRO A 33 -7.01 -21.55 1.68
CA PRO A 33 -7.30 -20.15 1.35
C PRO A 33 -6.20 -19.22 1.87
N MET A 34 -5.88 -18.17 1.11
CA MET A 34 -5.00 -17.10 1.56
C MET A 34 -5.80 -16.07 2.35
N GLU A 35 -5.50 -15.91 3.64
CA GLU A 35 -6.20 -14.94 4.50
C GLU A 35 -5.63 -13.52 4.40
N ARG A 36 -4.36 -13.39 4.00
CA ARG A 36 -3.64 -12.11 3.97
C ARG A 36 -2.72 -12.01 2.76
N GLY A 37 -2.48 -10.76 2.38
CA GLY A 37 -1.57 -10.43 1.30
C GLY A 37 -2.19 -10.61 -0.07
N LEU A 38 -1.38 -10.29 -1.07
CA LEU A 38 -1.72 -10.49 -2.48
C LEU A 38 -0.88 -11.65 -3.02
N ARG A 39 -1.42 -12.36 -4.02
CA ARG A 39 -0.71 -13.49 -4.62
C ARG A 39 0.54 -12.99 -5.34
N GLN A 40 1.71 -13.46 -4.92
CA GLN A 40 2.96 -13.15 -5.61
C GLN A 40 2.96 -13.81 -7.01
N GLY A 41 3.40 -13.06 -8.02
CA GLY A 41 3.37 -13.51 -9.42
C GLY A 41 2.02 -13.30 -10.12
N ASP A 42 0.98 -12.84 -9.42
CA ASP A 42 -0.25 -12.38 -10.07
C ASP A 42 0.01 -11.02 -10.74
N PRO A 43 -0.28 -10.85 -12.04
CA PRO A 43 -0.09 -9.60 -12.77
C PRO A 43 -0.82 -8.39 -12.18
N LEU A 44 -1.90 -8.59 -11.41
CA LEU A 44 -2.69 -7.52 -10.81
C LEU A 44 -2.15 -7.06 -9.44
N SER A 45 -1.42 -7.94 -8.73
CA SER A 45 -0.89 -7.66 -7.40
C SER A 45 -0.05 -6.38 -7.31
N PRO A 46 0.87 -6.08 -8.26
CA PRO A 46 1.63 -4.83 -8.21
C PRO A 46 0.75 -3.57 -8.26
N PHE A 47 -0.32 -3.59 -9.05
CA PHE A 47 -1.23 -2.45 -9.15
C PHE A 47 -2.05 -2.26 -7.88
N LEU A 48 -2.55 -3.35 -7.29
CA LEU A 48 -3.28 -3.30 -6.03
C LEU A 48 -2.40 -2.84 -4.87
N PHE A 49 -1.11 -3.18 -4.90
CA PHE A 49 -0.13 -2.68 -3.95
C PHE A 49 0.02 -1.15 -4.05
N LEU A 50 0.16 -0.61 -5.28
CA LEU A 50 0.22 0.83 -5.51
C LEU A 50 -1.05 1.57 -5.08
N LEU A 51 -2.22 0.95 -5.22
CA LEU A 51 -3.47 1.52 -4.74
C LEU A 51 -3.46 1.72 -3.20
N ALA A 52 -2.92 0.74 -2.46
CA ALA A 52 -2.76 0.86 -1.02
C ALA A 52 -1.72 1.94 -0.65
N ALA A 53 -0.61 2.02 -1.38
CA ALA A 53 0.41 3.05 -1.21
C ALA A 53 -0.17 4.47 -1.44
N GLU A 54 -0.97 4.66 -2.49
CA GLU A 54 -1.65 5.94 -2.74
C GLU A 54 -2.65 6.29 -1.62
N GLY A 55 -3.32 5.29 -1.04
CA GLY A 55 -4.13 5.47 0.17
C GLY A 55 -3.31 6.06 1.33
N LEU A 56 -2.10 5.57 1.56
CA LEU A 56 -1.18 6.14 2.55
C LEU A 56 -0.77 7.56 2.18
N ASN A 57 -0.44 7.84 0.91
CA ASN A 57 -0.09 9.17 0.44
C ASN A 57 -1.19 10.19 0.75
N VAL A 58 -2.45 9.85 0.46
CA VAL A 58 -3.62 10.69 0.77
C VAL A 58 -3.77 10.91 2.28
N MET A 59 -3.59 9.86 3.10
CA MET A 59 -3.63 10.00 4.56
C MET A 59 -2.53 10.91 5.09
N MET A 60 -1.28 10.78 4.59
CA MET A 60 -0.17 11.65 4.98
C MET A 60 -0.44 13.11 4.64
N ARG A 61 -1.02 13.39 3.46
CA ARG A 61 -1.45 14.75 3.08
C ARG A 61 -2.49 15.31 4.04
N ALA A 62 -3.52 14.51 4.37
CA ALA A 62 -4.54 14.91 5.34
C ALA A 62 -3.96 15.19 6.74
N MET A 63 -2.94 14.43 7.17
CA MET A 63 -2.25 14.68 8.45
C MET A 63 -1.45 15.98 8.45
N VAL A 64 -0.83 16.36 7.33
CA VAL A 64 -0.17 17.66 7.20
C VAL A 64 -1.18 18.80 7.21
N GLU A 65 -2.28 18.67 6.44
CA GLU A 65 -3.33 19.69 6.37
C GLU A 65 -4.02 19.92 7.72
N SER A 66 -4.12 18.87 8.55
CA SER A 66 -4.66 18.95 9.93
C SER A 66 -3.62 19.34 10.99
N ASN A 67 -2.39 19.68 10.60
CA ASN A 67 -1.27 20.00 11.50
C ASN A 67 -0.91 18.88 12.49
N MET A 68 -1.30 17.63 12.23
CA MET A 68 -0.91 16.47 13.04
C MET A 68 0.48 15.95 12.68
N PHE A 69 0.98 16.29 11.49
CA PHE A 69 2.30 15.92 11.03
C PHE A 69 2.98 17.08 10.30
N THR A 70 4.25 17.36 10.61
CA THR A 70 5.05 18.36 9.89
C THR A 70 6.09 17.64 9.04
N GLY A 71 5.93 17.69 7.71
CA GLY A 71 6.88 17.07 6.78
C GLY A 71 8.26 17.73 6.79
N TYR A 72 9.25 17.03 6.24
CA TYR A 72 10.62 17.51 6.10
C TYR A 72 10.76 18.42 4.87
N SER A 73 11.33 19.61 5.05
CA SER A 73 11.52 20.61 3.99
C SER A 73 12.87 20.43 3.30
N ILE A 74 12.87 20.32 1.97
CA ILE A 74 14.08 20.12 1.15
C ILE A 74 14.21 21.27 0.15
N GLY A 75 15.41 21.87 0.09
CA GLY A 75 15.77 22.95 -0.83
C GLY A 75 15.77 24.33 -0.17
N SER A 76 16.64 25.22 -0.64
CA SER A 76 16.77 26.59 -0.14
C SER A 76 15.87 27.58 -0.87
N THR A 77 15.64 27.38 -2.17
CA THR A 77 14.74 28.18 -3.00
C THR A 77 13.54 27.33 -3.42
N ASN A 78 12.32 27.77 -3.11
CA ASN A 78 11.06 27.02 -3.30
C ASN A 78 11.09 25.62 -2.64
N PRO A 79 11.18 25.56 -1.29
CA PRO A 79 11.29 24.30 -0.57
C PRO A 79 10.14 23.35 -0.89
N SER A 80 10.48 22.08 -1.12
CA SER A 80 9.51 20.99 -1.28
C SER A 80 9.35 20.27 0.06
N VAL A 81 8.11 20.09 0.50
CA VAL A 81 7.81 19.35 1.73
C VAL A 81 7.61 17.88 1.39
N VAL A 82 8.43 17.02 1.99
CA VAL A 82 8.36 15.56 1.84
C VAL A 82 7.92 14.97 3.16
N THR A 83 6.89 14.12 3.12
CA THR A 83 6.36 13.45 4.31
C THR A 83 6.71 11.97 4.36
N HIS A 84 6.86 11.35 3.18
CA HIS A 84 7.19 9.95 3.03
C HIS A 84 7.88 9.70 1.69
N LEU A 85 8.67 8.63 1.63
CA LEU A 85 9.18 8.02 0.40
C LEU A 85 8.79 6.56 0.42
N GLN A 86 8.30 6.05 -0.70
CA GLN A 86 7.85 4.66 -0.84
C GLN A 86 8.52 4.01 -2.03
N PHE A 87 8.99 2.78 -1.81
CA PHE A 87 9.49 1.93 -2.89
C PHE A 87 9.19 0.47 -2.55
N ALA A 88 8.34 -0.17 -3.35
CA ALA A 88 7.85 -1.53 -3.06
C ALA A 88 7.40 -1.63 -1.59
N ASP A 89 7.96 -2.55 -0.82
CA ASP A 89 7.67 -2.81 0.58
C ASP A 89 8.33 -1.84 1.58
N ASP A 90 9.24 -0.98 1.13
CA ASP A 90 9.89 0.01 1.98
C ASP A 90 9.11 1.33 2.04
N THR A 91 8.89 1.83 3.26
CA THR A 91 8.31 3.16 3.50
C THR A 91 9.15 3.92 4.53
N LEU A 92 9.71 5.05 4.11
CA LEU A 92 10.41 5.98 4.99
C LEU A 92 9.48 7.16 5.30
N LEU A 93 9.14 7.36 6.58
CA LEU A 93 8.43 8.55 7.04
C LEU A 93 9.45 9.61 7.50
N MET A 94 9.25 10.85 7.06
CA MET A 94 10.15 11.96 7.36
C MET A 94 9.36 13.17 7.81
N GLY A 95 9.73 13.69 8.98
CA GLY A 95 9.08 14.86 9.55
C GLY A 95 9.98 15.62 10.50
N VAL A 96 9.55 16.81 10.86
CA VAL A 96 10.21 17.61 11.88
C VAL A 96 9.95 16.96 13.23
N LYS A 97 10.98 16.94 14.08
CA LYS A 97 10.88 16.46 15.45
C LYS A 97 9.79 17.25 16.20
N SER A 98 8.80 16.54 16.72
CA SER A 98 7.79 17.07 17.63
C SER A 98 7.93 16.42 19.01
N TRP A 99 7.70 17.21 20.05
CA TRP A 99 7.62 16.73 21.43
C TRP A 99 6.18 16.71 21.96
N ALA A 100 5.21 17.05 21.11
CA ALA A 100 3.81 16.96 21.45
C ALA A 100 3.38 15.48 21.37
N ASN A 101 3.62 14.76 22.47
CA ASN A 101 3.01 13.47 22.77
C ASN A 101 2.20 13.64 24.06
#